data_AF-A0A7W7T8J0-F1
#
_entry.id   AF-A0A7W7T8J0-F1
#
_cell.length_a   1.000
_cell.length_b   1.000
_cell.length_c   1.000
_cell.angle_alpha   90.00
_cell.angle_beta   90.00
_cell.angle_gamma   90.00
#
_symmetry.space_group_name_H-M   'P 1'
#
loop_
_entity.id
_entity.type
_entity.pdbx_description
1 polymer ?
#
loop_
_entity_poly.entity_id
_entity_poly.type
_entity_poly.pdbx_seq_one_letter_code
_entity_poly.pdbx_strand_id
1 'polypeptide(L)'
;MTSVDTIAADGKAVLDAVGTVVVGRQRSLRLALAAILAGGHVLFEDVPGLGKTLMARSLAQALRLDFKRLQCTPDLLPADVTGSFLYNPGDRDFTFRPGPLFTGLLLADEINRTPPKTQSALLEAMQERQVTVEGRTFPLPRPFHVLATANPVEYEGTYPLPEAQLDRFLLRLDVGYPPADEEVEVLRRRLARQQEDAEVAPVLDADRLLALQRGVETVSVDPDVLRYCVDLASATRSHPAVEVGASPRGALALVLVSRALAVLDGRDFVLPEDVKECAVPALAHRLTLRPETWTSGTTGVEVVDGLLGGVPGPASSRS
;
A
#
# COMPACT_ATOMS: atom_id res chain seq x y z
N MET A 1 -25.22 -5.71 -4.86
CA MET A 1 -23.89 -5.18 -5.26
C MET A 1 -23.86 -3.73 -4.83
N THR A 2 -22.78 -3.26 -4.21
CA THR A 2 -22.70 -1.86 -3.73
C THR A 2 -22.60 -0.92 -4.93
N SER A 3 -23.41 0.15 -4.98
CA SER A 3 -23.36 1.10 -6.11
C SER A 3 -22.10 1.97 -6.05
N VAL A 4 -21.67 2.49 -7.21
CA VAL A 4 -20.53 3.41 -7.30
C VAL A 4 -20.72 4.64 -6.42
N ASP A 5 -21.89 5.28 -6.46
CA ASP A 5 -22.20 6.44 -5.62
C ASP A 5 -22.02 6.15 -4.12
N THR A 6 -22.39 4.94 -3.71
CA THR A 6 -22.26 4.50 -2.33
C THR A 6 -20.78 4.34 -1.94
N ILE A 7 -19.97 3.72 -2.81
CA ILE A 7 -18.54 3.54 -2.56
C ILE A 7 -17.82 4.90 -2.56
N ALA A 8 -18.19 5.80 -3.48
CA ALA A 8 -17.66 7.16 -3.55
C ALA A 8 -17.98 7.96 -2.27
N ALA A 9 -19.22 7.91 -1.81
CA ALA A 9 -19.65 8.56 -0.58
C ALA A 9 -18.93 8.01 0.66
N ASP A 10 -18.85 6.68 0.79
CA ASP A 10 -18.16 6.01 1.89
C ASP A 10 -16.65 6.31 1.86
N GLY A 11 -16.03 6.27 0.68
CA GLY A 11 -14.62 6.60 0.48
C GLY A 11 -14.31 8.05 0.82
N LYS A 12 -15.14 8.99 0.39
CA LYS A 12 -15.03 10.41 0.75
C LYS A 12 -15.17 10.59 2.28
N ALA A 13 -16.14 9.94 2.91
CA ALA A 13 -16.32 10.03 4.36
C ALA A 13 -15.08 9.51 5.12
N VAL A 14 -14.44 8.43 4.64
CA VAL A 14 -13.16 7.94 5.20
C VAL A 14 -12.05 8.97 5.02
N LEU A 15 -11.89 9.54 3.82
CA LEU A 15 -10.85 10.55 3.55
C LEU A 15 -11.06 11.82 4.38
N ASP A 16 -12.30 12.30 4.50
CA ASP A 16 -12.65 13.46 5.31
C ASP A 16 -12.36 13.20 6.79
N ALA A 17 -12.75 12.03 7.32
CA ALA A 17 -12.50 11.65 8.70
C ALA A 17 -11.00 11.57 9.02
N VAL A 18 -10.21 10.92 8.15
CA VAL A 18 -8.75 10.84 8.33
C VAL A 18 -8.06 12.20 8.11
N GLY A 19 -8.58 13.02 7.19
CA GLY A 19 -8.09 14.38 6.90
C GLY A 19 -8.28 15.38 8.05
N THR A 20 -9.11 15.06 9.05
CA THR A 20 -9.17 15.85 10.30
C THR A 20 -7.87 15.74 11.12
N VAL A 21 -7.15 14.63 10.96
CA VAL A 21 -5.96 14.29 11.73
C VAL A 21 -4.69 14.38 10.88
N VAL A 22 -4.74 13.90 9.64
CA VAL A 22 -3.60 13.85 8.72
C VAL A 22 -3.69 15.05 7.78
N VAL A 23 -2.77 16.01 7.97
CA VAL A 23 -2.70 17.22 7.14
C VAL A 23 -1.64 17.05 6.06
N GLY A 24 -1.93 17.61 4.87
CA GLY A 24 -0.94 17.78 3.80
C GLY A 24 -0.53 16.53 3.02
N ARG A 25 -1.33 15.46 3.12
CA ARG A 25 -1.00 14.15 2.52
C ARG A 25 -2.18 13.58 1.74
N GLN A 26 -3.01 14.45 1.18
CA GLN A 26 -4.28 14.06 0.55
C GLN A 26 -4.05 13.05 -0.59
N ARG A 27 -3.02 13.27 -1.42
CA ARG A 27 -2.67 12.34 -2.50
C ARG A 27 -2.25 10.96 -1.96
N SER A 28 -1.29 10.90 -1.04
CA SER A 28 -0.80 9.62 -0.50
C SER A 28 -1.87 8.88 0.30
N LEU A 29 -2.73 9.62 1.02
CA LEU A 29 -3.88 9.06 1.73
C LEU A 29 -4.91 8.48 0.75
N ARG A 30 -5.25 9.23 -0.31
CA ARG A 30 -6.17 8.78 -1.37
C ARG A 30 -5.65 7.54 -2.07
N LEU A 31 -4.37 7.50 -2.45
CA LEU A 31 -3.74 6.33 -3.06
C LEU A 31 -3.66 5.14 -2.10
N ALA A 32 -3.39 5.38 -0.81
CA ALA A 32 -3.41 4.31 0.19
C ALA A 32 -4.81 3.71 0.36
N LEU A 33 -5.85 4.55 0.41
CA LEU A 33 -7.24 4.09 0.45
C LEU A 33 -7.61 3.35 -0.84
N ALA A 34 -7.23 3.87 -2.00
CA ALA A 34 -7.43 3.21 -3.29
C ALA A 34 -6.79 1.81 -3.32
N ALA A 35 -5.56 1.68 -2.80
CA ALA A 35 -4.89 0.39 -2.69
C ALA A 35 -5.60 -0.58 -1.73
N ILE A 36 -6.13 -0.09 -0.60
CA ILE A 36 -6.93 -0.89 0.33
C ILE A 36 -8.24 -1.35 -0.33
N LEU A 37 -8.95 -0.45 -1.04
CA LEU A 37 -10.17 -0.77 -1.79
C LEU A 37 -9.91 -1.74 -2.94
N ALA A 38 -8.71 -1.72 -3.52
CA ALA A 38 -8.22 -2.69 -4.49
C ALA A 38 -7.72 -4.01 -3.86
N GLY A 39 -7.83 -4.19 -2.55
CA GLY A 39 -7.44 -5.43 -1.87
C GLY A 39 -5.92 -5.60 -1.67
N GLY A 40 -5.14 -4.53 -1.85
CA GLY A 40 -3.68 -4.57 -1.88
C GLY A 40 -2.99 -4.08 -0.60
N HIS A 41 -1.66 -4.10 -0.66
CA HIS A 41 -0.74 -3.64 0.39
C HIS A 41 0.08 -2.44 -0.11
N VAL A 42 0.55 -1.59 0.80
CA VAL A 42 1.26 -0.35 0.46
C VAL A 42 2.61 -0.32 1.17
N LEU A 43 3.65 0.07 0.45
CA LEU A 43 4.97 0.39 1.00
C LEU A 43 5.15 1.91 1.00
N PHE A 44 5.44 2.49 2.14
CA PHE A 44 5.83 3.90 2.28
C PHE A 44 7.35 4.00 2.33
N GLU A 45 7.95 4.65 1.35
CA GLU A 45 9.35 5.07 1.43
C GLU A 45 9.40 6.48 1.95
N ASP A 46 10.03 6.70 3.11
CA ASP A 46 10.29 8.06 3.59
C ASP A 46 11.18 8.04 4.83
N VAL A 47 11.68 9.22 5.19
CA VAL A 47 12.39 9.44 6.45
C VAL A 47 11.46 9.32 7.69
N PRO A 48 12.02 9.02 8.88
CA PRO A 48 11.26 8.91 10.13
C PRO A 48 10.54 10.22 10.52
N GLY A 49 9.49 10.13 11.34
CA GLY A 49 8.81 11.30 11.91
C GLY A 49 7.71 11.92 11.04
N LEU A 50 7.54 11.43 9.82
CA LEU A 50 6.60 11.96 8.84
C LEU A 50 5.18 11.37 8.98
N GLY A 51 4.60 11.28 10.17
CA GLY A 51 3.16 10.98 10.32
C GLY A 51 2.61 9.67 9.71
N LYS A 52 3.44 8.73 9.23
CA LYS A 52 2.98 7.47 8.60
C LYS A 52 2.20 6.59 9.57
N THR A 53 2.68 6.50 10.81
CA THR A 53 2.00 5.79 11.90
C THR A 53 0.64 6.40 12.19
N LEU A 54 0.55 7.73 12.14
CA LEU A 54 -0.72 8.44 12.30
C LEU A 54 -1.67 8.12 11.16
N MET A 55 -1.19 8.11 9.91
CA MET A 55 -1.99 7.79 8.74
C MET A 55 -2.51 6.35 8.76
N ALA A 56 -1.64 5.38 9.02
CA ALA A 56 -2.01 3.97 9.10
C ALA A 56 -3.03 3.70 10.22
N ARG A 57 -2.80 4.28 11.41
CA ARG A 57 -3.74 4.17 12.53
C ARG A 57 -5.08 4.84 12.23
N SER A 58 -5.06 6.04 11.63
CA SER A 58 -6.26 6.79 11.28
C SER A 58 -7.11 6.04 10.25
N LEU A 59 -6.48 5.44 9.23
CA LEU A 59 -7.16 4.56 8.28
C LEU A 59 -7.77 3.35 8.96
N ALA A 60 -7.02 2.67 9.85
CA ALA A 60 -7.55 1.52 10.58
C ALA A 60 -8.74 1.88 11.47
N GLN A 61 -8.71 3.04 12.14
CA GLN A 61 -9.83 3.55 12.93
C GLN A 61 -11.05 3.89 12.06
N ALA A 62 -10.85 4.64 10.97
CA ALA A 62 -11.93 5.00 10.05
C ALA A 62 -12.59 3.77 9.40
N LEU A 63 -11.81 2.73 9.13
CA LEU A 63 -12.27 1.46 8.55
C LEU A 63 -12.70 0.42 9.61
N ARG A 64 -12.58 0.77 10.90
CA ARG A 64 -12.82 -0.11 12.06
C ARG A 64 -12.17 -1.49 11.92
N LEU A 65 -10.91 -1.49 11.51
CA LEU A 65 -10.08 -2.68 11.41
C LEU A 65 -9.26 -2.87 12.68
N ASP A 66 -9.12 -4.13 13.10
CA ASP A 66 -8.13 -4.46 14.12
C ASP A 66 -6.75 -4.00 13.63
N PHE A 67 -6.10 -3.17 14.44
CA PHE A 67 -4.82 -2.55 14.12
C PHE A 67 -3.72 -3.15 14.97
N LYS A 68 -2.63 -3.58 14.32
CA LYS A 68 -1.39 -3.91 15.01
C LYS A 68 -0.23 -3.15 14.39
N ARG A 69 0.68 -2.70 15.23
CA ARG A 69 1.96 -2.13 14.82
C ARG A 69 3.06 -3.12 15.17
N LEU A 70 3.88 -3.46 14.18
CA LEU A 70 5.08 -4.25 14.31
C LEU A 70 6.27 -3.35 13.98
N GLN A 71 7.13 -3.13 14.96
CA GLN A 71 8.41 -2.49 14.71
C GLN A 71 9.37 -3.57 14.21
N CYS A 72 9.89 -3.42 13.00
CA CYS A 72 10.88 -4.32 12.45
C CYS A 72 12.26 -3.98 13.03
N THR A 73 12.87 -4.99 13.65
CA THR A 73 14.20 -4.90 14.29
C THR A 73 15.11 -6.02 13.78
N PRO A 74 16.44 -5.90 13.93
CA PRO A 74 17.39 -6.90 13.45
C PRO A 74 17.28 -8.27 14.13
N ASP A 75 16.71 -8.31 15.33
CA ASP A 75 16.52 -9.51 16.15
C ASP A 75 15.14 -10.17 15.98
N LEU A 76 14.25 -9.55 15.20
CA LEU A 76 12.89 -10.04 15.00
C LEU A 76 12.88 -11.41 14.29
N LEU A 77 12.28 -12.42 14.93
CA LEU A 77 12.19 -13.77 14.39
C LEU A 77 10.90 -13.96 13.57
N PRO A 78 10.87 -14.91 12.62
CA PRO A 78 9.66 -15.22 11.87
C PRO A 78 8.47 -15.53 12.77
N ALA A 79 8.71 -16.28 13.86
CA ALA A 79 7.69 -16.66 14.84
C ALA A 79 7.08 -15.47 15.58
N ASP A 80 7.81 -14.36 15.75
CA ASP A 80 7.30 -13.14 16.37
C ASP A 80 6.28 -12.44 15.47
N VAL A 81 6.29 -12.75 14.16
CA VAL A 81 5.41 -12.17 13.14
C VAL A 81 4.25 -13.11 12.83
N THR A 82 4.54 -14.40 12.64
CA THR A 82 3.57 -15.46 12.29
C THR A 82 2.83 -16.01 13.48
N GLY A 83 3.37 -15.89 14.69
CA GLY A 83 2.91 -16.61 15.87
C GLY A 83 3.62 -17.95 16.07
N SER A 84 3.40 -18.54 17.23
CA SER A 84 4.07 -19.76 17.69
C SER A 84 3.18 -20.59 18.61
N PHE A 85 3.52 -21.85 18.79
CA PHE A 85 2.90 -22.70 19.79
C PHE A 85 3.57 -22.47 21.15
N LEU A 86 2.79 -22.07 22.14
CA LEU A 86 3.26 -21.94 23.52
C LEU A 86 2.68 -23.08 24.36
N TYR A 87 3.54 -23.72 25.15
CA TYR A 87 3.11 -24.73 26.10
C TYR A 87 2.28 -24.08 27.22
N ASN A 88 1.06 -24.56 27.43
CA ASN A 88 0.21 -24.19 28.55
C ASN A 88 0.35 -25.24 29.67
N PRO A 89 0.98 -24.91 30.81
CA PRO A 89 1.16 -25.86 31.90
C PRO A 89 -0.15 -26.36 32.53
N GLY A 90 -1.23 -25.56 32.46
CA GLY A 90 -2.53 -25.92 33.00
C GLY A 90 -3.18 -27.07 32.23
N ASP A 91 -3.19 -26.96 30.91
CA ASP A 91 -3.80 -27.94 30.01
C ASP A 91 -2.81 -29.04 29.57
N ARG A 92 -1.52 -28.86 29.89
CA ARG A 92 -0.39 -29.68 29.41
C ARG A 92 -0.38 -29.84 27.89
N ASP A 93 -0.78 -28.79 27.19
CA ASP A 93 -0.93 -28.77 25.74
C ASP A 93 -0.27 -27.55 25.11
N PHE A 94 0.08 -27.65 23.82
CA PHE A 94 0.64 -26.56 23.03
C PHE A 94 -0.49 -25.79 22.34
N THR A 95 -0.70 -24.54 22.78
CA THR A 95 -1.72 -23.66 22.18
C THR A 95 -1.08 -22.68 21.22
N PHE A 96 -1.64 -22.56 20.02
CA PHE A 96 -1.20 -21.56 19.05
C PHE A 96 -1.48 -20.14 19.58
N ARG A 97 -0.45 -19.31 19.63
CA ARG A 97 -0.57 -17.88 19.92
C ARG A 97 -0.36 -17.10 18.62
N PRO A 98 -1.42 -16.44 18.10
CA PRO A 98 -1.34 -15.73 16.83
C PRO A 98 -0.41 -14.52 16.94
N GLY A 99 0.46 -14.35 15.94
CA GLY A 99 1.33 -13.19 15.82
C GLY A 99 0.59 -11.91 15.39
N PRO A 100 1.33 -10.82 15.15
CA PRO A 100 0.78 -9.54 14.69
C PRO A 100 0.13 -9.60 13.31
N LEU A 101 0.43 -10.61 12.48
CA LEU A 101 -0.25 -10.81 11.18
C LEU A 101 -1.76 -11.07 11.31
N PHE A 102 -2.23 -11.60 12.45
CA PHE A 102 -3.65 -11.83 12.70
C PHE A 102 -4.32 -10.53 13.16
N THR A 103 -4.60 -9.66 12.19
CA THR A 103 -5.21 -8.34 12.35
C THR A 103 -5.92 -7.93 11.05
N GLY A 104 -6.69 -6.84 11.05
CA GLY A 104 -7.28 -6.30 9.81
C GLY A 104 -6.34 -5.37 9.04
N LEU A 105 -5.57 -4.55 9.76
CA LEU A 105 -4.52 -3.68 9.22
C LEU A 105 -3.24 -3.78 10.06
N LEU A 106 -2.15 -4.21 9.43
CA LEU A 106 -0.82 -4.26 10.04
C LEU A 106 0.01 -3.06 9.55
N LEU A 107 0.58 -2.29 10.48
CA LEU A 107 1.68 -1.38 10.21
C LEU A 107 3.01 -2.08 10.49
N ALA A 108 3.81 -2.35 9.45
CA ALA A 108 5.15 -2.92 9.56
C ALA A 108 6.20 -1.82 9.39
N ASP A 109 6.68 -1.27 10.50
CA ASP A 109 7.54 -0.09 10.52
C ASP A 109 9.01 -0.49 10.33
N GLU A 110 9.71 0.14 9.40
CA GLU A 110 11.12 -0.10 9.07
C GLU A 110 11.40 -1.55 8.65
N ILE A 111 10.58 -2.08 7.73
CA ILE A 111 10.66 -3.49 7.28
C ILE A 111 12.07 -3.88 6.79
N ASN A 112 12.84 -2.91 6.30
CA ASN A 112 14.22 -3.10 5.88
C ASN A 112 15.21 -3.28 7.05
N ARG A 113 14.84 -3.15 8.33
CA ARG A 113 15.73 -3.43 9.47
C ARG A 113 15.70 -4.90 9.93
N THR A 114 14.75 -5.67 9.44
CA THR A 114 14.54 -7.06 9.84
C THR A 114 15.23 -8.04 8.89
N PRO A 115 15.77 -9.18 9.37
CA PRO A 115 16.48 -10.13 8.52
C PRO A 115 15.62 -10.69 7.37
N PRO A 116 16.23 -11.08 6.24
CA PRO A 116 15.50 -11.56 5.05
C PRO A 116 14.55 -12.73 5.31
N LYS A 117 14.86 -13.60 6.27
CA LYS A 117 14.00 -14.75 6.64
C LYS A 117 12.67 -14.29 7.24
N THR A 118 12.70 -13.27 8.10
CA THR A 118 11.51 -12.72 8.77
C THR A 118 10.73 -11.82 7.80
N GLN A 119 11.41 -11.05 6.95
CA GLN A 119 10.76 -10.34 5.83
C GLN A 119 9.98 -11.32 4.94
N SER A 120 10.60 -12.44 4.57
CA SER A 120 9.96 -13.47 3.75
C SER A 120 8.70 -14.04 4.39
N ALA A 121 8.72 -14.31 5.70
CA ALA A 121 7.55 -14.82 6.42
C ALA A 121 6.37 -13.83 6.42
N LEU A 122 6.64 -12.54 6.60
CA LEU A 122 5.62 -11.48 6.51
C LEU A 122 5.03 -11.39 5.10
N LEU A 123 5.89 -11.41 4.08
CA LEU A 123 5.50 -11.23 2.68
C LEU A 123 4.82 -12.45 2.08
N GLU A 124 5.17 -13.65 2.54
CA GLU A 124 4.46 -14.89 2.20
C GLU A 124 3.03 -14.83 2.74
N ALA A 125 2.86 -14.40 4.00
CA ALA A 125 1.54 -14.25 4.61
C ALA A 125 0.67 -13.20 3.87
N MET A 126 1.27 -12.12 3.35
CA MET A 126 0.58 -11.16 2.48
C MET A 126 0.04 -11.80 1.20
N GLN A 127 0.83 -12.65 0.54
CA GLN A 127 0.47 -13.25 -0.74
C GLN A 127 -0.53 -14.41 -0.55
N GLU A 128 -0.28 -15.29 0.42
CA GLU A 128 -1.06 -16.51 0.64
C GLU A 128 -2.30 -16.27 1.52
N ARG A 129 -2.36 -15.13 2.23
CA ARG A 129 -3.42 -14.78 3.19
C ARG A 129 -3.64 -15.85 4.28
N GLN A 130 -2.58 -16.58 4.60
CA GLN A 130 -2.53 -17.61 5.62
C GLN A 130 -1.10 -17.77 6.13
N VAL A 131 -0.96 -18.41 7.28
CA VAL A 131 0.32 -18.69 7.90
C VAL A 131 0.38 -20.17 8.25
N THR A 132 1.48 -20.84 7.94
CA THR A 132 1.70 -22.24 8.35
C THR A 132 2.77 -22.32 9.43
N VAL A 133 2.40 -22.86 10.60
CA VAL A 133 3.31 -23.08 11.73
C VAL A 133 3.25 -24.56 12.11
N GLU A 134 4.40 -25.23 12.15
CA GLU A 134 4.51 -26.65 12.52
C GLU A 134 3.54 -27.57 11.75
N GLY A 135 3.39 -27.33 10.45
CA GLY A 135 2.50 -28.12 9.58
C GLY A 135 1.01 -27.82 9.72
N ARG A 136 0.62 -26.86 10.57
CA ARG A 136 -0.77 -26.39 10.71
C ARG A 136 -0.94 -25.03 10.06
N THR A 137 -1.92 -24.92 9.17
CA THR A 137 -2.23 -23.69 8.44
C THR A 137 -3.36 -22.92 9.12
N PHE A 138 -3.16 -21.62 9.29
CA PHE A 138 -4.08 -20.69 9.92
C PHE A 138 -4.42 -19.57 8.93
N PRO A 139 -5.69 -19.40 8.53
CA PRO A 139 -6.08 -18.31 7.65
C PRO A 139 -5.98 -16.96 8.36
N LEU A 140 -5.56 -15.92 7.64
CA LEU A 140 -5.60 -14.56 8.15
C LEU A 140 -7.04 -14.00 8.12
N PRO A 141 -7.37 -13.03 9.00
CA PRO A 141 -8.64 -12.33 8.95
C PRO A 141 -8.91 -11.70 7.57
N ARG A 142 -10.19 -11.45 7.26
CA ARG A 142 -10.58 -10.72 6.05
C ARG A 142 -11.46 -9.52 6.47
N PRO A 143 -11.16 -8.31 6.00
CA PRO A 143 -10.03 -7.91 5.15
C PRO A 143 -8.68 -7.94 5.91
N PHE A 144 -7.57 -8.08 5.18
CA PHE A 144 -6.21 -8.03 5.73
C PHE A 144 -5.33 -7.17 4.82
N HIS A 145 -4.77 -6.11 5.39
CA HIS A 145 -3.91 -5.16 4.69
C HIS A 145 -2.62 -4.91 5.47
N VAL A 146 -1.56 -4.58 4.73
CA VAL A 146 -0.24 -4.26 5.28
C VAL A 146 0.16 -2.91 4.73
N LEU A 147 0.46 -1.99 5.66
CA LEU A 147 1.12 -0.73 5.38
C LEU A 147 2.53 -0.86 5.93
N ALA A 148 3.52 -1.04 5.06
CA ALA A 148 4.91 -1.15 5.46
C ALA A 148 5.63 0.19 5.31
N THR A 149 6.68 0.44 6.09
CA THR A 149 7.56 1.59 5.90
C THR A 149 8.99 1.10 5.69
N ALA A 150 9.73 1.73 4.78
CA ALA A 150 11.15 1.50 4.60
C ALA A 150 11.90 2.84 4.67
N ASN A 151 13.02 2.87 5.39
CA ASN A 151 13.87 4.05 5.47
C ASN A 151 15.06 3.89 4.51
N PRO A 152 15.15 4.69 3.43
CA PRO A 152 16.20 4.53 2.42
C PRO A 152 17.58 5.07 2.86
N VAL A 153 17.66 5.85 3.93
CA VAL A 153 18.88 6.59 4.33
C VAL A 153 19.75 5.80 5.33
N GLU A 154 19.23 4.74 5.93
CA GLU A 154 19.92 4.00 6.98
C GLU A 154 20.82 2.91 6.37
N TYR A 155 22.11 3.18 6.27
CA TYR A 155 23.09 2.29 5.62
C TYR A 155 23.63 1.16 6.52
N GLU A 156 23.55 1.30 7.84
CA GLU A 156 24.00 0.28 8.79
C GLU A 156 22.83 -0.52 9.35
N GLY A 157 22.92 -1.86 9.27
CA GLY A 157 21.93 -2.76 9.86
C GLY A 157 20.61 -2.87 9.08
N THR A 158 20.59 -2.49 7.80
CA THR A 158 19.44 -2.68 6.91
C THR A 158 19.66 -3.79 5.88
N TYR A 159 18.57 -4.47 5.57
CA TYR A 159 18.40 -5.53 4.58
C TYR A 159 17.41 -5.02 3.53
N PRO A 160 17.88 -4.57 2.34
CA PRO A 160 16.98 -4.11 1.30
C PRO A 160 16.05 -5.24 0.88
N LEU A 161 14.80 -4.88 0.58
CA LEU A 161 13.83 -5.83 0.06
C LEU A 161 14.25 -6.22 -1.38
N PRO A 162 14.45 -7.51 -1.68
CA PRO A 162 14.61 -7.97 -3.05
C PRO A 162 13.44 -7.52 -3.94
N GLU A 163 13.67 -7.35 -5.23
CA GLU A 163 12.65 -6.88 -6.18
C GLU A 163 11.42 -7.79 -6.22
N ALA A 164 11.64 -9.11 -6.15
CA ALA A 164 10.56 -10.10 -6.06
C ALA A 164 9.69 -9.92 -4.79
N GLN A 165 10.24 -9.32 -3.74
CA GLN A 165 9.52 -8.96 -2.52
C GLN A 165 8.77 -7.63 -2.67
N LEU A 166 9.40 -6.63 -3.27
CA LEU A 166 8.78 -5.33 -3.57
C LEU A 166 7.55 -5.47 -4.47
N ASP A 167 7.58 -6.39 -5.44
CA ASP A 167 6.47 -6.66 -6.37
C ASP A 167 5.18 -7.19 -5.69
N ARG A 168 5.26 -7.55 -4.39
CA ARG A 168 4.11 -7.91 -3.54
C ARG A 168 3.35 -6.70 -3.00
N PHE A 169 3.94 -5.52 -3.00
CA PHE A 169 3.24 -4.28 -2.69
C PHE A 169 2.54 -3.76 -3.94
N LEU A 170 1.25 -3.42 -3.78
CA LEU A 170 0.45 -2.89 -4.87
C LEU A 170 0.97 -1.51 -5.27
N LEU A 171 1.22 -0.67 -4.28
CA LEU A 171 1.79 0.67 -4.44
C LEU A 171 3.02 0.88 -3.55
N ARG A 172 3.99 1.61 -4.07
CA ARG A 172 5.05 2.26 -3.31
C ARG A 172 4.84 3.77 -3.33
N LEU A 173 4.57 4.35 -2.16
CA LEU A 173 4.25 5.77 -2.01
C LEU A 173 5.41 6.50 -1.34
N ASP A 174 5.83 7.57 -1.98
CA ASP A 174 6.63 8.62 -1.34
C ASP A 174 5.66 9.60 -0.67
N VAL A 175 5.99 10.03 0.55
CA VAL A 175 5.15 10.96 1.30
C VAL A 175 5.83 12.31 1.53
N GLY A 176 7.16 12.38 1.41
CA GLY A 176 7.97 13.58 1.59
C GLY A 176 7.66 14.43 2.84
N TYR A 177 8.35 15.56 2.92
CA TYR A 177 7.97 16.63 3.84
C TYR A 177 6.77 17.40 3.28
N PRO A 178 5.74 17.69 4.09
CA PRO A 178 4.67 18.56 3.65
C PRO A 178 5.22 19.97 3.38
N PRO A 179 4.64 20.73 2.45
CA PRO A 179 4.84 22.17 2.34
C PRO A 179 4.76 22.88 3.69
N ALA A 180 5.54 23.96 3.86
CA ALA A 180 5.66 24.67 5.14
C ALA A 180 4.30 25.09 5.75
N ASP A 181 3.35 25.54 4.93
CA ASP A 181 2.02 25.94 5.40
C ASP A 181 1.22 24.75 5.96
N GLU A 182 1.36 23.58 5.35
CA GLU A 182 0.73 22.34 5.82
C GLU A 182 1.42 21.82 7.07
N GLU A 183 2.75 21.94 7.17
CA GLU A 183 3.51 21.60 8.37
C GLU A 183 3.10 22.48 9.57
N VAL A 184 2.94 23.79 9.36
CA VAL A 184 2.41 24.70 10.38
C VAL A 184 1.02 24.26 10.85
N GLU A 185 0.15 23.82 9.93
CA GLU A 185 -1.18 23.33 10.27
C GLU A 185 -1.14 22.00 11.06
N VAL A 186 -0.23 21.07 10.71
CA VAL A 186 0.04 19.86 11.53
C VAL A 186 0.37 20.27 12.97
N LEU A 187 1.30 21.23 13.13
CA LEU A 187 1.74 21.71 14.45
C LEU A 187 0.59 22.38 15.20
N ARG A 188 -0.20 23.24 14.55
CA ARG A 188 -1.38 23.89 15.15
C ARG A 188 -2.39 22.87 15.66
N ARG A 189 -2.74 21.87 14.86
CA ARG A 189 -3.70 20.82 15.27
C ARG A 189 -3.16 19.98 16.42
N ARG A 190 -1.87 19.64 16.40
CA ARG A 190 -1.22 18.91 17.49
C ARG A 190 -1.25 19.72 18.79
N LEU A 191 -0.93 21.02 18.73
CA LEU A 191 -0.96 21.92 19.89
C LEU A 191 -2.38 22.12 20.42
N ALA A 192 -3.37 22.28 19.54
CA ALA A 192 -4.78 22.44 19.92
C ALA A 192 -5.35 21.17 20.56
N ARG A 193 -4.98 19.98 20.05
CA ARG A 193 -5.42 18.70 20.59
C ARG A 193 -4.87 18.41 21.99
N GLN A 194 -3.67 18.93 22.31
CA GLN A 194 -2.97 18.68 23.58
C GLN A 194 -2.77 17.18 23.92
N GLN A 195 -2.91 16.30 22.95
CA GLN A 195 -2.75 14.86 23.10
C GLN A 195 -1.90 14.29 21.99
N GLU A 196 -1.15 13.25 22.34
CA GLU A 196 -0.30 12.56 21.39
C GLU A 196 -1.11 11.84 20.33
N ASP A 197 -2.03 11.00 20.80
CA ASP A 197 -2.91 10.25 19.93
C ASP A 197 -3.99 11.14 19.32
N ALA A 198 -4.37 10.80 18.10
CA ALA A 198 -5.52 11.37 17.43
C ALA A 198 -6.54 10.25 17.27
N GLU A 199 -7.80 10.56 17.60
CA GLU A 199 -8.90 9.63 17.39
C GLU A 199 -9.66 10.03 16.13
N VAL A 200 -9.85 9.05 15.24
CA VAL A 200 -10.73 9.16 14.08
C VAL A 200 -11.97 8.33 14.37
N ALA A 201 -13.14 8.94 14.19
CA ALA A 201 -14.41 8.21 14.35
C ALA A 201 -14.51 7.11 13.27
N PRO A 202 -14.98 5.90 13.63
CA PRO A 202 -15.18 4.84 12.66
C PRO A 202 -16.26 5.26 11.65
N VAL A 203 -15.97 5.10 10.36
CA VAL A 203 -16.85 5.42 9.24
C VAL A 203 -17.44 4.13 8.67
N LEU A 204 -16.61 3.10 8.51
CA LEU A 204 -16.98 1.79 7.97
C LEU A 204 -16.67 0.68 8.99
N ASP A 205 -17.17 -0.52 8.71
CA ASP A 205 -16.72 -1.76 9.33
C ASP A 205 -16.11 -2.73 8.31
N ALA A 206 -15.56 -3.84 8.80
CA ALA A 206 -14.88 -4.85 7.99
C ALA A 206 -15.78 -5.45 6.90
N ASP A 207 -17.04 -5.75 7.22
CA ASP A 207 -18.01 -6.33 6.27
C ASP A 207 -18.40 -5.32 5.19
N ARG A 208 -18.57 -4.06 5.58
CA ARG A 208 -18.82 -2.96 4.65
C ARG A 208 -17.63 -2.74 3.74
N LEU A 209 -16.40 -2.73 4.26
CA LEU A 209 -15.18 -2.62 3.45
C LEU A 209 -15.09 -3.75 2.41
N LEU A 210 -15.35 -5.00 2.80
CA LEU A 210 -15.40 -6.14 1.86
C LEU A 210 -16.48 -5.94 0.77
N ALA A 211 -17.63 -5.35 1.12
CA ALA A 211 -18.67 -5.01 0.16
C ALA A 211 -18.25 -3.89 -0.80
N LEU A 212 -17.44 -2.92 -0.35
CA LEU A 212 -16.87 -1.88 -1.21
C LEU A 212 -15.83 -2.48 -2.16
N GLN A 213 -14.91 -3.32 -1.66
CA GLN A 213 -13.89 -4.00 -2.46
C GLN A 213 -14.52 -4.82 -3.60
N ARG A 214 -15.60 -5.57 -3.31
CA ARG A 214 -16.37 -6.29 -4.35
C ARG A 214 -17.02 -5.36 -5.38
N GLY A 215 -17.44 -4.16 -4.97
CA GLY A 215 -18.01 -3.17 -5.88
C GLY A 215 -16.95 -2.57 -6.81
N VAL A 216 -15.75 -2.28 -6.29
CA VAL A 216 -14.62 -1.78 -7.09
C VAL A 216 -14.23 -2.76 -8.20
N GLU A 217 -14.31 -4.08 -7.97
CA GLU A 217 -14.05 -5.09 -9.00
C GLU A 217 -15.02 -5.03 -10.20
N THR A 218 -16.19 -4.43 -10.02
CA THR A 218 -17.24 -4.38 -11.04
C THR A 218 -17.12 -3.17 -11.98
N VAL A 219 -16.19 -2.27 -11.68
CA VAL A 219 -15.92 -1.05 -12.46
C VAL A 219 -15.40 -1.42 -13.85
N SER A 220 -16.01 -0.82 -14.86
CA SER A 220 -15.68 -1.09 -16.24
C SER A 220 -14.31 -0.50 -16.60
N VAL A 221 -13.55 -1.24 -17.40
CA VAL A 221 -12.26 -0.80 -17.94
C VAL A 221 -12.37 -0.98 -19.44
N ASP A 222 -12.33 0.12 -20.18
CA ASP A 222 -12.39 0.08 -21.62
C ASP A 222 -11.19 -0.71 -22.19
N PRO A 223 -11.37 -1.52 -23.25
CA PRO A 223 -10.26 -2.24 -23.88
C PRO A 223 -9.06 -1.38 -24.25
N ASP A 224 -9.26 -0.11 -24.63
CA ASP A 224 -8.18 0.79 -24.97
C ASP A 224 -7.39 1.23 -23.72
N VAL A 225 -8.07 1.44 -22.59
CA VAL A 225 -7.40 1.73 -21.31
C VAL A 225 -6.64 0.50 -20.81
N LEU A 226 -7.23 -0.70 -20.95
CA LEU A 226 -6.55 -1.95 -20.63
C LEU A 226 -5.28 -2.11 -21.47
N ARG A 227 -5.37 -1.81 -22.78
CA ARG A 227 -4.23 -1.82 -23.69
C ARG A 227 -3.18 -0.79 -23.28
N TYR A 228 -3.58 0.41 -22.89
CA TYR A 228 -2.68 1.44 -22.39
C TYR A 228 -1.88 0.98 -21.14
N CYS A 229 -2.52 0.30 -20.18
CA CYS A 229 -1.82 -0.29 -19.03
C CYS A 229 -0.76 -1.32 -19.46
N VAL A 230 -1.07 -2.16 -20.46
CA VAL A 230 -0.13 -3.14 -21.00
C VAL A 230 1.00 -2.46 -21.76
N ASP A 231 0.70 -1.44 -22.55
CA ASP A 231 1.69 -0.70 -23.34
C ASP A 231 2.65 0.07 -22.44
N LEU A 232 2.19 0.68 -21.34
CA LEU A 232 3.05 1.27 -20.31
C LEU A 232 4.00 0.23 -19.70
N ALA A 233 3.46 -0.91 -19.24
CA ALA A 233 4.29 -1.98 -18.68
C ALA A 233 5.28 -2.53 -19.72
N SER A 234 4.87 -2.67 -20.98
CA SER A 234 5.75 -3.11 -22.06
C SER A 234 6.85 -2.09 -22.37
N ALA A 235 6.52 -0.80 -22.37
CA ALA A 235 7.48 0.26 -22.61
C ALA A 235 8.58 0.30 -21.54
N THR A 236 8.26 -0.02 -20.28
CA THR A 236 9.30 -0.17 -19.24
C THR A 236 10.28 -1.30 -19.56
N ARG A 237 9.82 -2.41 -20.15
CA ARG A 237 10.67 -3.57 -20.50
C ARG A 237 11.58 -3.30 -21.69
N SER A 238 11.20 -2.39 -22.58
CA SER A 238 12.01 -1.97 -23.73
C SER A 238 12.83 -0.69 -23.46
N HIS A 239 12.70 -0.08 -22.29
CA HIS A 239 13.35 1.20 -22.00
C HIS A 239 14.88 1.02 -21.87
N PRO A 240 15.72 1.85 -22.51
CA PRO A 240 17.18 1.66 -22.52
C PRO A 240 17.83 1.67 -21.14
N ALA A 241 17.27 2.44 -20.20
CA ALA A 241 17.77 2.54 -18.83
C ALA A 241 17.39 1.33 -17.93
N VAL A 242 16.51 0.45 -18.41
CA VAL A 242 15.93 -0.64 -17.61
C VAL A 242 16.57 -1.97 -17.99
N GLU A 243 16.97 -2.72 -16.97
CA GLU A 243 17.45 -4.11 -17.09
C GLU A 243 16.27 -5.09 -17.02
N VAL A 244 15.40 -4.91 -16.01
CA VAL A 244 14.17 -5.67 -15.83
C VAL A 244 13.01 -4.70 -15.65
N GLY A 245 12.06 -4.74 -16.59
CA GLY A 245 10.87 -3.89 -16.56
C GLY A 245 9.71 -4.52 -15.79
N ALA A 246 8.60 -3.79 -15.73
CA ALA A 246 7.42 -4.20 -14.99
C ALA A 246 6.86 -5.56 -15.46
N SER A 247 6.56 -6.42 -14.50
CA SER A 247 5.92 -7.72 -14.72
C SER A 247 4.43 -7.55 -15.09
N PRO A 248 3.72 -8.62 -15.50
CA PRO A 248 2.26 -8.58 -15.63
C PRO A 248 1.54 -8.13 -14.36
N ARG A 249 2.13 -8.34 -13.17
CA ARG A 249 1.59 -7.83 -11.91
C ARG A 249 1.61 -6.30 -11.85
N GLY A 250 2.54 -5.64 -12.53
CA GLY A 250 2.58 -4.18 -12.67
C GLY A 250 1.41 -3.65 -13.50
N ALA A 251 1.13 -4.27 -14.65
CA ALA A 251 -0.04 -3.91 -15.46
C ALA A 251 -1.36 -4.17 -14.71
N LEU A 252 -1.45 -5.27 -13.97
CA LEU A 252 -2.60 -5.55 -13.11
C LEU A 252 -2.75 -4.51 -12.00
N ALA A 253 -1.65 -4.07 -11.39
CA ALA A 253 -1.67 -3.05 -10.35
C ALA A 253 -2.26 -1.73 -10.85
N LEU A 254 -1.90 -1.30 -12.07
CA LEU A 254 -2.51 -0.13 -12.71
C LEU A 254 -4.03 -0.29 -12.78
N VAL A 255 -4.52 -1.40 -13.34
CA VAL A 255 -5.97 -1.64 -13.51
C VAL A 255 -6.70 -1.62 -12.18
N LEU A 256 -6.19 -2.34 -11.17
CA LEU A 256 -6.84 -2.46 -9.86
C LEU A 256 -6.93 -1.10 -9.14
N VAL A 257 -5.84 -0.34 -9.15
CA VAL A 257 -5.79 0.97 -8.48
C VAL A 257 -6.60 2.01 -9.25
N SER A 258 -6.54 2.03 -10.59
CA SER A 258 -7.31 2.96 -11.40
C SER A 258 -8.83 2.74 -11.27
N ARG A 259 -9.30 1.50 -11.11
CA ARG A 259 -10.70 1.21 -10.76
C ARG A 259 -11.10 1.83 -9.42
N ALA A 260 -10.25 1.67 -8.42
CA ALA A 260 -10.51 2.23 -7.10
C ALA A 260 -10.54 3.77 -7.14
N LEU A 261 -9.63 4.39 -7.89
CA LEU A 261 -9.61 5.84 -8.11
C LEU A 261 -10.86 6.34 -8.83
N ALA A 262 -11.27 5.67 -9.91
CA ALA A 262 -12.48 6.00 -10.65
C ALA A 262 -13.72 6.01 -9.75
N VAL A 263 -13.87 4.98 -8.90
CA VAL A 263 -15.00 4.90 -7.98
C VAL A 263 -14.93 5.94 -6.87
N LEU A 264 -13.74 6.26 -6.36
CA LEU A 264 -13.57 7.34 -5.39
C LEU A 264 -14.00 8.70 -5.98
N ASP A 265 -13.97 8.85 -7.30
CA ASP A 265 -14.49 10.01 -8.03
C ASP A 265 -15.96 9.89 -8.45
N GLY A 266 -16.65 8.82 -8.04
CA GLY A 266 -18.04 8.58 -8.41
C GLY A 266 -18.26 8.08 -9.84
N ARG A 267 -17.22 7.53 -10.48
CA ARG A 267 -17.29 6.97 -11.84
C ARG A 267 -17.30 5.44 -11.82
N ASP A 268 -18.11 4.85 -12.71
CA ASP A 268 -18.22 3.40 -12.93
C ASP A 268 -17.37 2.89 -14.11
N PHE A 269 -16.51 3.76 -14.64
CA PHE A 269 -15.52 3.46 -15.67
C PHE A 269 -14.18 4.14 -15.41
N VAL A 270 -13.10 3.49 -15.82
CA VAL A 270 -11.72 3.99 -15.68
C VAL A 270 -11.37 4.93 -16.82
N LEU A 271 -10.73 6.05 -16.49
CA LEU A 271 -10.12 6.99 -17.43
C LEU A 271 -8.59 6.79 -17.52
N PRO A 272 -7.95 7.18 -18.64
CA PRO A 272 -6.48 7.18 -18.75
C PRO A 272 -5.79 7.98 -17.64
N GLU A 273 -6.44 9.02 -17.14
CA GLU A 273 -5.96 9.89 -16.07
C GLU A 273 -5.82 9.12 -14.74
N ASP A 274 -6.70 8.17 -14.46
CA ASP A 274 -6.62 7.29 -13.28
C ASP A 274 -5.38 6.39 -13.36
N VAL A 275 -5.02 5.95 -14.57
CA VAL A 275 -3.82 5.14 -14.81
C VAL A 275 -2.58 5.97 -14.59
N LYS A 276 -2.56 7.20 -15.13
CA LYS A 276 -1.44 8.14 -14.96
C LYS A 276 -1.22 8.50 -13.50
N GLU A 277 -2.29 8.75 -12.72
CA GLU A 277 -2.19 9.13 -11.31
C GLU A 277 -1.44 8.09 -10.47
N CYS A 278 -1.70 6.80 -10.71
CA CYS A 278 -1.09 5.69 -9.97
C CYS A 278 0.13 5.05 -10.66
N ALA A 279 0.50 5.45 -11.88
CA ALA A 279 1.53 4.77 -12.66
C ALA A 279 2.89 4.72 -11.97
N VAL A 280 3.39 5.87 -11.50
CA VAL A 280 4.66 5.95 -10.79
C VAL A 280 4.62 5.08 -9.52
N PRO A 281 3.66 5.25 -8.60
CA PRO A 281 3.51 4.38 -7.43
C PRO A 281 3.37 2.89 -7.72
N ALA A 282 2.78 2.50 -8.84
CA ALA A 282 2.52 1.11 -9.18
C ALA A 282 3.69 0.43 -9.89
N LEU A 283 4.48 1.17 -10.68
CA LEU A 283 5.49 0.62 -11.57
C LEU A 283 6.94 0.88 -11.13
N ALA A 284 7.23 2.04 -10.54
CA ALA A 284 8.62 2.48 -10.34
C ALA A 284 9.44 1.52 -9.46
N HIS A 285 8.81 0.88 -8.46
CA HIS A 285 9.46 -0.09 -7.57
C HIS A 285 9.60 -1.50 -8.16
N ARG A 286 9.09 -1.71 -9.39
CA ARG A 286 9.18 -2.96 -10.14
C ARG A 286 10.21 -2.89 -11.26
N LEU A 287 11.00 -1.81 -11.31
CA LEU A 287 12.02 -1.61 -12.32
C LEU A 287 13.41 -1.83 -11.71
N THR A 288 14.18 -2.69 -12.36
CA THR A 288 15.62 -2.81 -12.14
C THR A 288 16.32 -1.94 -13.17
N LEU A 289 17.08 -0.95 -12.72
CA LEU A 289 17.84 -0.08 -13.62
C LEU A 289 19.22 -0.66 -13.89
N ARG A 290 19.72 -0.42 -15.10
CA ARG A 290 21.06 -0.86 -15.48
C ARG A 290 22.13 -0.08 -14.70
N PRO A 291 23.25 -0.70 -14.31
CA PRO A 291 24.30 -0.01 -13.55
C PRO A 291 24.86 1.25 -14.22
N GLU A 292 24.88 1.30 -15.56
CA GLU A 292 25.43 2.44 -16.30
C GLU A 292 24.65 3.74 -16.05
N THR A 293 23.36 3.65 -15.73
CA THR A 293 22.48 4.81 -15.51
C THR A 293 22.59 5.40 -14.11
N TRP A 294 23.35 4.76 -13.22
CA TRP A 294 23.58 5.30 -11.88
C TRP A 294 24.42 6.58 -11.95
N THR A 295 25.29 6.69 -12.96
CA THR A 295 26.10 7.90 -13.20
C THR A 295 25.27 9.11 -13.66
N SER A 296 24.16 8.87 -14.37
CA SER A 296 23.21 9.91 -14.78
C SER A 296 22.16 10.22 -13.70
N GLY A 297 22.17 9.51 -12.57
CA GLY A 297 21.19 9.66 -11.49
C GLY A 297 19.78 9.21 -11.86
N THR A 298 19.61 8.47 -12.96
CA THR A 298 18.29 8.11 -13.47
C THR A 298 17.56 7.20 -12.49
N THR A 299 16.32 7.54 -12.13
CA THR A 299 15.50 6.75 -11.20
C THR A 299 14.33 6.05 -11.89
N GLY A 300 13.79 5.00 -11.26
CA GLY A 300 12.59 4.32 -11.76
C GLY A 300 11.39 5.26 -11.85
N VAL A 301 11.33 6.28 -10.98
CA VAL A 301 10.32 7.34 -11.02
C VAL A 301 10.44 8.14 -12.31
N GLU A 302 11.63 8.62 -12.65
CA GLU A 302 11.88 9.41 -13.87
C GLU A 302 11.61 8.60 -15.14
N VAL A 303 11.94 7.31 -15.15
CA VAL A 303 11.63 6.43 -16.28
C VAL A 303 10.12 6.34 -16.49
N VAL A 304 9.35 6.05 -15.42
CA VAL A 304 7.90 5.92 -15.55
C VAL A 304 7.25 7.26 -15.92
N ASP A 305 7.69 8.37 -15.33
CA ASP A 305 7.17 9.70 -15.63
C ASP A 305 7.45 10.10 -17.10
N GLY A 306 8.65 9.82 -17.60
CA GLY A 306 8.99 10.01 -19.01
C GLY A 306 8.13 9.16 -19.95
N LEU A 307 7.82 7.91 -19.56
CA LEU A 307 6.94 7.03 -20.32
C LEU A 307 5.48 7.53 -20.36
N LEU A 308 4.99 8.21 -19.32
CA LEU A 308 3.65 8.80 -19.33
C LEU A 308 3.48 9.87 -20.42
N GLY A 309 4.56 10.58 -20.77
CA GLY A 309 4.58 11.55 -21.87
C GLY A 309 4.83 10.93 -23.26
N GLY A 310 5.46 9.76 -23.32
CA GLY A 310 5.89 9.12 -24.58
C GLY A 310 4.96 8.02 -25.09
N VAL A 311 4.27 7.29 -24.21
CA VAL A 311 3.33 6.23 -24.60
C VAL A 311 1.98 6.86 -24.95
N PRO A 312 1.48 6.71 -26.19
CA PRO A 312 0.20 7.29 -26.58
C PRO A 312 -0.94 6.70 -25.74
N GLY A 313 -1.69 7.58 -25.08
CA GLY A 313 -2.91 7.19 -24.37
C GLY A 313 -4.05 6.88 -25.36
N PRO A 314 -5.15 6.27 -24.87
CA PRO A 314 -6.37 6.10 -25.64
C PRO A 314 -6.83 7.44 -26.21
N ALA A 315 -7.32 7.44 -27.45
CA ALA A 315 -8.00 8.62 -27.97
C ALA A 315 -9.16 8.95 -27.03
N SER A 316 -9.29 10.21 -26.62
CA SER A 316 -10.40 10.68 -25.81
C SER A 316 -11.70 10.61 -26.60
N SER A 317 -12.26 9.41 -26.74
CA SER A 317 -13.53 9.18 -27.40
C SER A 317 -14.47 8.45 -26.46
N ARG A 318 -15.22 9.24 -25.69
CA ARG A 318 -16.68 9.13 -25.46
C ARG A 318 -17.12 10.19 -24.46
N SER A 319 -17.70 11.25 -25.02
CA SER A 319 -18.67 12.15 -24.38
C SER A 319 -19.96 11.40 -24.04
#